data_AF-A0A0F5PUI4-F1
#
_entry.id   AF-A0A0F5PUI4-F1
#
_cell.length_a   1.000
_cell.length_b   1.000
_cell.length_c   1.000
_cell.angle_alpha   90.00
_cell.angle_beta   90.00
_cell.angle_gamma   90.00
#
_symmetry.space_group_name_H-M   'P 1'
#
loop_
_entity.id
_entity.type
_entity.pdbx_description
1 polymer ?
#
loop_
_entity_poly.entity_id
_entity_poly.type
_entity_poly.pdbx_seq_one_letter_code
_entity_poly.pdbx_strand_id
1 'polypeptide(L)'
;MIRSIAALAVFAVLTGAAVAQEAAPAVPAATDIVVDPAAQFNTSPKQANMLTGFYATQAVIELCSLTVEPAVAEGMAADRARLEAALSLDIPSAEKAYTQVKADVEKTTPDCADGSTDRISVDAVTAIYKAQAAAVGPAAATPVEAATPTTPAETSTPAAPATPAQ
;
A
#
# COMPACT_ATOMS: atom_id res chain seq x y z
N MET A 1 76.13 -10.50 22.19
CA MET A 1 76.96 -9.87 21.13
C MET A 1 76.00 -9.45 20.04
N ILE A 2 75.49 -8.22 20.03
CA ILE A 2 76.02 -7.02 19.36
C ILE A 2 76.61 -7.33 17.98
N ARG A 3 75.90 -6.91 16.93
CA ARG A 3 76.33 -5.95 15.89
C ARG A 3 75.36 -6.08 14.70
N SER A 4 74.56 -5.06 14.37
CA SER A 4 74.99 -3.89 13.58
C SER A 4 75.27 -4.30 12.13
N ILE A 5 74.84 -3.65 11.05
CA ILE A 5 74.34 -2.30 10.79
C ILE A 5 73.99 -2.29 9.28
N ALA A 6 72.90 -1.60 8.90
CA ALA A 6 72.68 -0.87 7.63
C ALA A 6 72.73 -1.66 6.29
N ALA A 7 72.09 -1.23 5.21
CA ALA A 7 71.80 0.14 4.82
C ALA A 7 70.75 0.21 3.68
N LEU A 8 70.04 1.34 3.68
CA LEU A 8 69.49 2.09 2.53
C LEU A 8 68.44 1.38 1.66
N ALA A 9 67.14 1.62 1.85
CA ALA A 9 66.41 2.85 1.51
C ALA A 9 66.54 3.26 0.03
N VAL A 10 65.53 2.87 -0.76
CA VAL A 10 64.96 3.77 -1.78
C VAL A 10 63.47 3.86 -1.51
N PHE A 11 63.14 4.95 -0.83
CA PHE A 11 61.83 5.56 -0.75
C PHE A 11 61.45 6.04 -2.16
N ALA A 12 60.23 5.75 -2.61
CA ALA A 12 59.30 6.70 -3.20
C ALA A 12 58.40 6.02 -4.25
N VAL A 13 57.15 5.73 -3.86
CA VAL A 13 55.92 6.43 -4.32
C VAL A 13 55.62 6.09 -5.80
N LEU A 14 54.57 5.37 -6.15
CA LEU A 14 53.18 5.86 -6.12
C LEU A 14 52.18 4.70 -6.29
N THR A 15 51.25 4.64 -5.34
CA THR A 15 49.81 4.40 -5.51
C THR A 15 49.35 3.08 -6.13
N GLY A 16 49.01 2.12 -5.26
CA GLY A 16 48.13 1.00 -5.56
C GLY A 16 47.30 0.59 -4.34
N ALA A 17 46.64 1.55 -3.70
CA ALA A 17 45.63 1.27 -2.69
C ALA A 17 44.28 1.05 -3.40
N ALA A 18 43.80 -0.18 -3.43
CA ALA A 18 42.38 -0.52 -3.60
C ALA A 18 42.20 -1.97 -3.10
N VAL A 19 42.02 -2.12 -1.79
CA VAL A 19 40.76 -2.55 -1.13
C VAL A 19 40.27 -3.93 -1.55
N ALA A 20 40.08 -4.77 -0.54
CA ALA A 20 39.32 -6.00 -0.60
C ALA A 20 38.00 -5.78 -1.36
N GLN A 21 37.89 -6.33 -2.57
CA GLN A 21 36.59 -6.61 -3.14
C GLN A 21 36.10 -7.92 -2.53
N GLU A 22 35.59 -7.79 -1.31
CA GLU A 22 34.46 -8.59 -0.86
C GLU A 22 33.51 -8.68 -2.06
N ALA A 23 33.22 -9.89 -2.52
CA ALA A 23 32.21 -10.12 -3.53
C ALA A 23 30.87 -9.64 -2.96
N ALA A 24 30.56 -8.37 -3.21
CA ALA A 24 29.27 -7.79 -2.89
C ALA A 24 28.21 -8.65 -3.58
N PRO A 25 27.18 -9.13 -2.86
CA PRO A 25 26.00 -9.67 -3.50
C PRO A 25 25.52 -8.62 -4.49
N ALA A 26 25.33 -9.00 -5.75
CA ALA A 26 24.70 -8.14 -6.73
C ALA A 26 23.39 -7.64 -6.14
N VAL A 27 23.33 -6.35 -5.79
CA VAL A 27 22.09 -5.69 -5.40
C VAL A 27 21.14 -5.89 -6.57
N PRO A 28 20.02 -6.63 -6.41
CA PRO A 28 19.03 -6.71 -7.47
C PRO A 28 18.67 -5.28 -7.82
N ALA A 29 18.76 -4.94 -9.12
CA ALA A 29 18.27 -3.65 -9.60
C ALA A 29 16.89 -3.42 -8.99
N ALA A 30 16.66 -2.22 -8.46
CA ALA A 30 15.37 -1.82 -7.92
C ALA A 30 14.33 -1.98 -9.04
N THR A 31 13.71 -3.15 -9.11
CA THR A 31 12.47 -3.33 -9.83
C THR A 31 11.48 -2.51 -9.02
N ASP A 32 11.10 -1.35 -9.55
CA ASP A 32 9.90 -0.65 -9.13
C ASP A 32 8.80 -1.71 -9.03
N ILE A 33 8.43 -2.04 -7.78
CA ILE A 33 7.38 -3.00 -7.51
C ILE A 33 6.08 -2.25 -7.87
N VAL A 34 5.68 -2.35 -9.13
CA VAL A 34 4.39 -1.85 -9.60
C VAL A 34 3.33 -2.78 -9.02
N VAL A 35 2.77 -2.39 -7.89
CA VAL A 35 1.61 -3.05 -7.29
C VAL A 35 0.40 -2.63 -8.10
N ASP A 36 -0.10 -3.51 -8.97
CA ASP A 36 -1.37 -3.32 -9.66
C ASP A 36 -2.54 -3.63 -8.70
N PRO A 37 -3.33 -2.64 -8.26
CA PRO A 37 -4.45 -2.86 -7.34
C PRO A 37 -5.58 -3.70 -7.95
N ALA A 38 -5.63 -3.79 -9.29
CA ALA A 38 -6.60 -4.55 -10.06
C ALA A 38 -6.10 -5.95 -10.48
N ALA A 39 -4.85 -6.30 -10.15
CA ALA A 39 -4.33 -7.63 -10.41
C ALA A 39 -5.19 -8.67 -9.69
N GLN A 40 -5.77 -9.58 -10.46
CA GLN A 40 -6.48 -10.72 -9.90
C GLN A 40 -5.48 -11.63 -9.21
N PHE A 41 -5.41 -11.51 -7.89
CA PHE A 41 -4.69 -12.47 -7.07
C PHE A 41 -5.34 -13.85 -7.30
N ASN A 42 -4.56 -14.88 -7.65
CA ASN A 42 -5.04 -16.26 -7.72
C ASN A 42 -5.44 -16.74 -6.32
N THR A 43 -6.64 -17.33 -6.16
CA THR A 43 -7.29 -17.81 -4.92
C THR A 43 -6.50 -18.91 -4.19
N SER A 44 -5.27 -18.58 -3.86
CA SER A 44 -4.26 -19.43 -3.26
C SER A 44 -4.36 -19.37 -1.73
N PRO A 45 -3.80 -20.36 -1.02
CA PRO A 45 -3.66 -20.31 0.44
C PRO A 45 -3.05 -19.00 0.95
N LYS A 46 -2.23 -18.34 0.14
CA LYS A 46 -1.65 -17.02 0.44
C LYS A 46 -2.72 -15.93 0.62
N GLN A 47 -3.79 -15.92 -0.16
CA GLN A 47 -4.87 -14.93 0.00
C GLN A 47 -5.70 -15.17 1.26
N ALA A 48 -6.02 -16.42 1.56
CA ALA A 48 -6.72 -16.77 2.79
C ALA A 48 -5.90 -16.32 4.01
N ASN A 49 -4.59 -16.60 4.02
CA ASN A 49 -3.69 -16.15 5.08
C ASN A 49 -3.57 -14.62 5.17
N MET A 50 -3.57 -13.92 4.02
CA MET A 50 -3.59 -12.46 4.00
C MET A 50 -4.90 -11.90 4.60
N LEU A 51 -6.06 -12.44 4.23
CA LEU A 51 -7.34 -12.02 4.81
C LEU A 51 -7.39 -12.29 6.32
N THR A 52 -6.91 -13.46 6.77
CA THR A 52 -6.80 -13.77 8.21
C THR A 52 -5.87 -12.80 8.94
N GLY A 53 -4.70 -12.47 8.37
CA GLY A 53 -3.79 -11.47 8.92
C GLY A 53 -4.41 -10.07 8.97
N PHE A 54 -5.22 -9.74 7.96
CA PHE A 54 -5.96 -8.48 7.92
C PHE A 54 -7.01 -8.40 9.04
N TYR A 55 -7.83 -9.45 9.18
CA TYR A 55 -8.78 -9.57 10.29
C TYR A 55 -8.09 -9.53 11.65
N ALA A 56 -6.93 -10.15 11.80
CA ALA A 56 -6.18 -10.11 13.05
C ALA A 56 -5.72 -8.68 13.38
N THR A 57 -5.20 -7.95 12.40
CA THR A 57 -4.80 -6.53 12.58
C THR A 57 -6.00 -5.66 12.97
N GLN A 58 -7.14 -5.84 12.29
CA GLN A 58 -8.37 -5.13 12.61
C GLN A 58 -8.87 -5.47 14.03
N ALA A 59 -8.80 -6.75 14.42
CA ALA A 59 -9.17 -7.18 15.76
C ALA A 59 -8.27 -6.55 16.84
N VAL A 60 -6.95 -6.44 16.63
CA VAL A 60 -6.04 -5.75 17.57
C VAL A 60 -6.38 -4.25 17.66
N ILE A 61 -6.67 -3.59 16.53
CA ILE A 61 -7.11 -2.19 16.53
C ILE A 61 -8.36 -2.00 17.40
N GLU A 62 -9.35 -2.89 17.27
CA GLU A 62 -10.58 -2.82 18.06
C GLU A 62 -10.35 -3.17 19.54
N LEU A 63 -9.63 -4.25 19.84
CA LEU A 63 -9.35 -4.70 21.20
C LEU A 63 -8.51 -3.67 21.98
N CYS A 64 -7.53 -3.07 21.33
CA CYS A 64 -6.68 -2.03 21.92
C CYS A 64 -7.25 -0.61 21.77
N SER A 65 -8.44 -0.44 21.16
CA SER A 65 -9.09 0.86 20.93
C SER A 65 -8.17 1.89 20.26
N LEU A 66 -7.42 1.45 19.26
CA LEU A 66 -6.42 2.27 18.58
C LEU A 66 -7.11 3.27 17.64
N THR A 67 -6.69 4.53 17.71
CA THR A 67 -7.20 5.56 16.81
C THR A 67 -6.50 5.46 15.47
N VAL A 68 -7.28 5.20 14.42
CA VAL A 68 -6.80 5.10 13.03
C VAL A 68 -7.36 6.28 12.24
N GLU A 69 -6.53 6.94 11.44
CA GLU A 69 -6.97 8.05 10.58
C GLU A 69 -8.03 7.57 9.56
N PRO A 70 -9.08 8.36 9.26
CA PRO A 70 -10.17 7.92 8.39
C PRO A 70 -9.72 7.40 7.03
N ALA A 71 -8.78 8.09 6.37
CA ALA A 71 -8.25 7.67 5.07
C ALA A 71 -7.52 6.31 5.13
N VAL A 72 -6.87 6.01 6.27
CA VAL A 72 -6.26 4.70 6.51
C VAL A 72 -7.34 3.64 6.71
N ALA A 73 -8.35 3.93 7.53
CA ALA A 73 -9.46 3.01 7.78
C ALA A 73 -10.24 2.69 6.50
N GLU A 74 -10.46 3.68 5.63
CA GLU A 74 -11.10 3.51 4.32
C GLU A 74 -10.25 2.65 3.38
N GLY A 75 -8.94 2.93 3.27
CA GLY A 75 -8.04 2.12 2.46
C GLY A 75 -7.96 0.66 2.94
N MET A 76 -7.90 0.48 4.25
CA MET A 76 -7.98 -0.83 4.90
C MET A 76 -9.30 -1.55 4.56
N ALA A 77 -10.44 -0.87 4.70
CA ALA A 77 -11.74 -1.46 4.39
C ALA A 77 -11.89 -1.85 2.90
N ALA A 78 -11.33 -1.05 1.99
CA ALA A 78 -11.32 -1.34 0.56
C ALA A 78 -10.49 -2.59 0.23
N ASP A 79 -9.29 -2.72 0.81
CA ASP A 79 -8.44 -3.89 0.61
C ASP A 79 -9.04 -5.17 1.20
N ARG A 80 -9.70 -5.06 2.38
CA ARG A 80 -10.48 -6.15 2.97
C ARG A 80 -11.59 -6.62 2.03
N ALA A 81 -12.41 -5.69 1.54
CA ALA A 81 -13.51 -6.01 0.63
C ALA A 81 -13.02 -6.65 -0.67
N ARG A 82 -11.87 -6.19 -1.20
CA ARG A 82 -11.23 -6.80 -2.38
C ARG A 82 -10.81 -8.24 -2.10
N LEU A 83 -10.20 -8.52 -0.95
CA LEU A 83 -9.77 -9.87 -0.57
C LEU A 83 -10.96 -10.81 -0.31
N GLU A 84 -12.01 -10.32 0.34
CA GLU A 84 -13.27 -11.06 0.55
C GLU A 84 -13.91 -11.43 -0.79
N ALA A 85 -14.02 -10.47 -1.70
CA ALA A 85 -14.55 -10.70 -3.04
C ALA A 85 -13.69 -11.69 -3.85
N ALA A 86 -12.36 -11.57 -3.78
CA ALA A 86 -11.44 -12.47 -4.46
C ALA A 86 -11.59 -13.92 -3.95
N LEU A 87 -11.85 -14.09 -2.65
CA LEU A 87 -12.10 -15.40 -2.04
C LEU A 87 -13.57 -15.85 -2.15
N SER A 88 -14.42 -15.08 -2.83
CA SER A 88 -15.86 -15.35 -2.95
C SER A 88 -16.57 -15.50 -1.60
N LEU A 89 -16.13 -14.75 -0.58
CA LEU A 89 -16.85 -14.64 0.69
C LEU A 89 -18.00 -13.64 0.53
N ASP A 90 -19.20 -14.10 0.86
CA ASP A 90 -20.35 -13.24 1.06
C ASP A 90 -20.32 -12.57 2.45
N ILE A 91 -21.06 -11.47 2.60
CA ILE A 91 -21.06 -10.63 3.81
C ILE A 91 -21.24 -11.44 5.11
N PRO A 92 -22.26 -12.30 5.27
CA PRO A 92 -22.45 -13.01 6.54
C PRO A 92 -21.33 -14.05 6.81
N SER A 93 -20.74 -14.62 5.76
CA SER A 93 -19.57 -15.50 5.90
C SER A 93 -18.33 -14.71 6.35
N ALA A 94 -18.11 -13.52 5.79
CA ALA A 94 -17.02 -12.63 6.17
C ALA A 94 -17.16 -12.15 7.63
N GLU A 95 -18.37 -11.74 8.05
CA GLU A 95 -18.66 -11.34 9.43
C GLU A 95 -18.39 -12.49 10.42
N LYS A 96 -18.80 -13.70 10.07
CA LYS A 96 -18.54 -14.90 10.88
C LYS A 96 -17.05 -15.21 10.98
N ALA A 97 -16.33 -15.13 9.86
CA ALA A 97 -14.88 -15.35 9.83
C ALA A 97 -14.14 -14.30 10.67
N TYR A 98 -14.52 -13.03 10.53
CA TYR A 98 -13.97 -11.94 11.34
C TYR A 98 -14.22 -12.16 12.83
N THR A 99 -15.46 -12.50 13.22
CA THR A 99 -15.82 -12.78 14.62
C THR A 99 -14.98 -13.90 15.21
N GLN A 100 -14.75 -14.97 14.44
CA GLN A 100 -13.90 -16.09 14.86
C GLN A 100 -12.44 -15.64 15.06
N VAL A 101 -11.87 -14.93 14.08
CA VAL A 101 -10.49 -14.44 14.18
C VAL A 101 -10.33 -13.47 15.34
N LYS A 102 -11.29 -12.57 15.56
CA LYS A 102 -11.28 -11.65 16.69
C LYS A 102 -11.28 -12.40 18.03
N ALA A 103 -12.13 -13.41 18.17
CA ALA A 103 -12.15 -14.24 19.38
C ALA A 103 -10.83 -15.00 19.57
N ASP A 104 -10.16 -15.42 18.49
CA ASP A 104 -8.87 -16.09 18.58
C ASP A 104 -7.74 -15.12 18.94
N VAL A 105 -7.75 -13.90 18.39
CA VAL A 105 -6.83 -12.82 18.80
C VAL A 105 -7.04 -12.45 20.27
N GLU A 106 -8.27 -12.30 20.73
CA GLU A 106 -8.57 -11.98 22.13
C GLU A 106 -7.97 -13.00 23.10
N LYS A 107 -8.00 -14.31 22.75
CA LYS A 107 -7.37 -15.37 23.55
C LYS A 107 -5.85 -15.26 23.61
N THR A 108 -5.22 -14.63 22.63
CA THR A 108 -3.76 -14.39 22.65
C THR A 108 -3.37 -13.22 23.55
N THR A 109 -4.35 -12.49 24.10
CA THR A 109 -4.13 -11.33 24.98
C THR A 109 -3.14 -10.34 24.38
N PRO A 110 -3.48 -9.68 23.25
CA PRO A 110 -2.57 -8.78 22.56
C PRO A 110 -2.07 -7.68 23.51
N ASP A 111 -0.79 -7.36 23.43
CA ASP A 111 -0.18 -6.34 24.26
C ASP A 111 -0.48 -4.96 23.67
N CYS A 112 -1.41 -4.24 24.29
CA CYS A 112 -1.82 -2.91 23.86
C CYS A 112 -0.87 -1.79 24.33
N ALA A 113 0.19 -2.10 25.08
CA ALA A 113 1.13 -1.10 25.57
C ALA A 113 1.96 -0.48 24.43
N ASP A 114 2.19 0.82 24.49
CA ASP A 114 3.03 1.49 23.50
C ASP A 114 4.44 0.89 23.47
N GLY A 115 4.93 0.60 22.26
CA GLY A 115 6.21 -0.08 22.05
C GLY A 115 6.16 -1.61 22.16
N SER A 116 5.00 -2.21 22.42
CA SER A 116 4.81 -3.66 22.28
C SER A 116 4.98 -4.10 20.83
N THR A 117 5.24 -5.39 20.61
CA THR A 117 5.34 -5.94 19.25
C THR A 117 4.00 -5.83 18.50
N ASP A 118 2.88 -5.98 19.20
CA ASP A 118 1.55 -5.86 18.60
C ASP A 118 1.24 -4.42 18.18
N ARG A 119 1.58 -3.44 19.03
CA ARG A 119 1.43 -2.01 18.70
C ARG A 119 2.34 -1.62 17.55
N ILE A 120 3.61 -2.02 17.57
CA ILE A 120 4.57 -1.76 16.49
C ILE A 120 4.06 -2.34 15.16
N SER A 121 3.49 -3.54 15.18
CA SER A 121 2.98 -4.21 13.98
C SER A 121 1.77 -3.47 13.40
N VAL A 122 0.81 -3.05 14.24
CA VAL A 122 -0.34 -2.25 13.80
C VAL A 122 0.09 -0.88 13.28
N ASP A 123 1.04 -0.23 13.96
CA ASP A 123 1.56 1.07 13.55
C ASP A 123 2.29 0.97 12.20
N ALA A 124 3.03 -0.12 11.96
CA ALA A 124 3.67 -0.38 10.67
C ALA A 124 2.66 -0.54 9.53
N VAL A 125 1.56 -1.28 9.75
CA VAL A 125 0.48 -1.42 8.76
C VAL A 125 -0.18 -0.06 8.50
N THR A 126 -0.52 0.68 9.56
CA THR A 126 -1.12 2.01 9.48
C THR A 126 -0.21 2.98 8.69
N ALA A 127 1.09 2.93 8.91
CA ALA A 127 2.07 3.74 8.19
C ALA A 127 2.12 3.43 6.69
N ILE A 128 1.98 2.15 6.30
CA ILE A 128 1.90 1.76 4.88
C ILE A 128 0.66 2.40 4.23
N TYR A 129 -0.51 2.29 4.86
CA TYR A 129 -1.73 2.91 4.34
C TYR A 129 -1.65 4.44 4.33
N LYS A 130 -1.01 5.05 5.32
CA LYS A 130 -0.78 6.49 5.36
C LYS A 130 0.12 6.94 4.21
N ALA A 131 1.19 6.20 3.92
CA ALA A 131 2.06 6.46 2.78
C ALA A 131 1.33 6.31 1.44
N GLN A 132 0.47 5.30 1.30
CA GLN A 132 -0.37 5.10 0.12
C GLN A 132 -1.38 6.24 -0.06
N ALA A 133 -2.07 6.65 1.00
CA ALA A 133 -3.00 7.78 0.97
C ALA A 133 -2.29 9.09 0.58
N ALA A 134 -1.06 9.31 1.07
CA ALA A 134 -0.25 10.46 0.70
C ALA A 134 0.23 10.40 -0.77
N ALA A 135 0.51 9.20 -1.30
CA ALA A 135 0.97 9.00 -2.68
C ALA A 135 -0.12 9.23 -3.74
N VAL A 136 -1.39 9.02 -3.38
CA VAL A 136 -2.53 9.37 -4.25
C VAL A 136 -2.72 10.90 -4.34
N GLY A 137 -2.02 11.66 -3.48
CA GLY A 137 -2.14 13.11 -3.38
C GLY A 137 -3.53 13.52 -2.87
N PRO A 138 -3.72 14.78 -2.43
CA PRO A 138 -5.07 15.31 -2.42
C PRO A 138 -5.54 15.23 -3.86
N ALA A 139 -6.53 14.38 -4.13
CA ALA A 139 -7.34 14.50 -5.34
C ALA A 139 -7.63 15.99 -5.46
N ALA A 140 -7.10 16.62 -6.50
CA ALA A 140 -7.32 18.02 -6.75
C ALA A 140 -8.83 18.21 -6.66
N ALA A 141 -9.27 18.91 -5.63
CA ALA A 141 -10.60 19.48 -5.61
C ALA A 141 -10.60 20.51 -6.74
N THR A 142 -10.76 20.06 -7.98
CA THR A 142 -11.51 20.84 -8.95
C THR A 142 -12.83 21.09 -8.26
N PRO A 143 -13.17 22.36 -7.92
CA PRO A 143 -14.52 22.68 -7.53
C PRO A 143 -15.40 22.09 -8.63
N VAL A 144 -16.35 21.24 -8.23
CA VAL A 144 -17.51 21.00 -9.07
C VAL A 144 -18.23 22.34 -9.11
N GLU A 145 -17.80 23.19 -10.03
CA GLU A 145 -18.60 24.30 -10.52
C GLU A 145 -19.91 23.65 -10.95
N ALA A 146 -20.98 24.00 -10.23
CA ALA A 146 -22.30 23.46 -10.46
C ALA A 146 -22.64 23.62 -11.94
N ALA A 147 -22.54 22.52 -12.69
CA ALA A 147 -23.03 22.43 -14.04
C ALA A 147 -24.55 22.62 -13.95
N THR A 148 -24.97 23.85 -14.19
CA THR A 148 -26.36 24.17 -14.48
C THR A 148 -26.80 23.29 -15.65
N PRO A 149 -27.97 22.64 -15.58
CA PRO A 149 -28.44 21.79 -16.66
C PRO A 149 -28.74 22.70 -17.85
N THR A 150 -27.86 22.67 -18.86
CA THR A 150 -28.14 23.33 -20.13
C THR A 150 -29.09 22.43 -20.90
N THR A 151 -30.36 22.83 -20.93
CA THR A 151 -31.42 22.32 -21.82
C THR A 151 -30.88 22.15 -23.25
N PRO A 152 -31.09 21.00 -23.92
CA PRO A 152 -30.76 20.88 -25.33
C PRO A 152 -31.63 21.85 -26.15
N ALA A 153 -30.99 22.81 -26.80
CA ALA A 153 -31.67 23.66 -27.77
C ALA A 153 -32.05 22.81 -29.00
N GLU A 154 -33.34 22.66 -29.23
CA GLU A 154 -33.91 22.13 -30.47
C GLU A 154 -33.35 22.90 -31.67
N THR A 155 -32.71 22.17 -32.59
CA THR A 155 -32.29 22.71 -33.88
C THR A 155 -33.51 22.78 -34.79
N SER A 156 -34.13 23.96 -34.89
CA SER A 156 -35.20 24.20 -35.85
C SER A 156 -34.63 24.41 -37.26
N THR A 157 -34.83 23.42 -38.12
CA THR A 157 -34.62 23.50 -39.58
C THR A 157 -35.57 24.52 -40.21
N PRO A 158 -35.11 25.48 -41.03
CA PRO A 158 -36.02 26.34 -41.80
C PRO A 158 -36.55 25.59 -43.03
N ALA A 159 -37.89 25.51 -43.15
CA ALA A 159 -38.57 25.00 -44.34
C ALA A 159 -38.60 26.06 -45.46
N ALA A 160 -38.35 25.60 -46.69
CA ALA A 160 -38.30 26.38 -47.93
C ALA A 160 -39.66 27.00 -48.34
N PRO A 161 -39.68 28.10 -49.12
CA PRO A 161 -40.91 28.76 -49.55
C PRO A 161 -41.66 28.00 -50.66
N ALA A 162 -42.99 28.04 -50.58
CA ALA A 162 -43.94 27.41 -51.50
C ALA A 162 -43.97 28.06 -52.89
N THR A 163 -44.11 27.25 -53.94
CA THR A 163 -44.45 27.67 -55.31
C THR A 163 -45.98 27.61 -55.50
N PRO A 164 -46.64 28.60 -56.13
CA PRO A 164 -48.08 28.56 -56.36
C PRO A 164 -48.42 27.73 -57.59
N ALA A 165 -49.48 26.90 -57.49
CA ALA A 165 -50.10 26.26 -58.64
C ALA A 165 -51.16 27.19 -59.25
N GLN A 166 -51.23 27.16 -60.59
CA GLN A 166 -52.30 27.75 -61.40
C GLN A 166 -53.60 26.96 -61.29
#